data_AF-A0A962YPU9-F1
#
_entry.id   AF-A0A962YPU9-F1
#
_cell.length_a   1.000
_cell.length_b   1.000
_cell.length_c   1.000
_cell.angle_alpha   90.00
_cell.angle_beta   90.00
_cell.angle_gamma   90.00
#
_symmetry.space_group_name_H-M   'P 1'
#
loop_
_entity.id
_entity.type
_entity.pdbx_description
1 polymer ?
#
loop_
_entity_poly.entity_id
_entity_poly.type
_entity_poly.pdbx_seq_one_letter_code
_entity_poly.pdbx_strand_id
1 'polypeptide(L)'
;LAFIALSVAMPIIANGLRAYGIVMIAHLSDMKYATGVDHLIYGWFFFGLVVLLMFWIGSFWREKEGDRMQDAGDRMQEASGQLTENLEPGTWNLMSAAGWTLAVILAAAIGPLWATWAQHGHLKGTPIVLLAPPAIAPWQGPEADTGIWEPQFDGADAIVRSQYWLNSQVVHLYIAYYRQQRPDAKLVSSQNRLYDRKNWRYVGSSSQARIETGDVEWPLQATRLTDGLRKRLVWSGYWEGGRMVVSPYLAKAWEAWDRLSGARRGSALVAVAADYDIQPDEAEAVLRKFMGAMQPGIAAALTGAG
;
A
#
# COMPACT_ATOMS: atom_id res chain seq x y z
N LEU A 1 -35.31 -3.59 -18.53
CA LEU A 1 -35.30 -2.81 -17.27
C LEU A 1 -35.02 -3.68 -16.03
N ALA A 2 -35.77 -4.76 -15.78
CA ALA A 2 -35.54 -5.65 -14.63
C ALA A 2 -34.11 -6.23 -14.58
N PHE A 3 -33.57 -6.69 -15.71
CA PHE A 3 -32.18 -7.17 -15.82
C PHE A 3 -31.14 -6.09 -15.50
N ILE A 4 -31.37 -4.85 -15.93
CA ILE A 4 -30.48 -3.71 -15.65
C ILE A 4 -30.50 -3.35 -14.16
N ALA A 5 -31.68 -3.36 -13.54
CA ALA A 5 -31.80 -3.15 -12.09
C ALA A 5 -31.07 -4.26 -11.31
N LEU A 6 -31.19 -5.52 -11.75
CA LEU A 6 -30.48 -6.63 -11.12
C LEU A 6 -28.96 -6.56 -11.33
N SER A 7 -28.50 -6.16 -12.53
CA SER A 7 -27.07 -6.06 -12.83
C SER A 7 -26.37 -4.96 -12.02
N VAL A 8 -27.13 -3.96 -11.54
CA VAL A 8 -26.64 -2.94 -10.59
C VAL A 8 -26.78 -3.41 -9.14
N ALA A 9 -27.91 -3.99 -8.76
CA ALA A 9 -28.18 -4.39 -7.38
C ALA A 9 -27.29 -5.55 -6.92
N MET A 10 -27.06 -6.55 -7.78
CA MET A 10 -26.32 -7.75 -7.42
C MET A 10 -24.86 -7.43 -7.03
N PRO A 11 -24.04 -6.68 -7.81
CA PRO A 11 -22.68 -6.34 -7.40
C PRO A 11 -22.61 -5.56 -6.08
N ILE A 12 -23.60 -4.69 -5.82
CA ILE A 12 -23.68 -3.93 -4.56
C ILE A 12 -23.91 -4.89 -3.38
N ILE A 13 -24.90 -5.78 -3.50
CA ILE A 13 -25.21 -6.78 -2.46
C ILE A 13 -24.04 -7.73 -2.24
N ALA A 14 -23.44 -8.24 -3.31
CA ALA A 14 -22.28 -9.11 -3.25
C ALA A 14 -21.09 -8.43 -2.57
N ASN A 15 -20.80 -7.17 -2.91
CA ASN A 15 -19.73 -6.42 -2.25
C ASN A 15 -20.04 -6.19 -0.75
N GLY A 16 -21.31 -5.97 -0.39
CA GLY A 16 -21.75 -5.90 1.00
C GLY A 16 -21.55 -7.22 1.76
N LEU A 17 -21.97 -8.35 1.19
CA LEU A 17 -21.77 -9.68 1.77
C LEU A 17 -20.29 -10.01 1.92
N ARG A 18 -19.46 -9.61 0.97
CA ARG A 18 -18.00 -9.77 1.04
C ARG A 18 -17.41 -9.00 2.22
N ALA A 19 -17.73 -7.72 2.33
CA ALA A 19 -17.24 -6.87 3.41
C ALA A 19 -17.66 -7.41 4.78
N TYR A 20 -18.94 -7.80 4.92
CA TYR A 20 -19.46 -8.45 6.11
C TYR A 20 -18.76 -9.77 6.42
N GLY A 21 -18.54 -10.62 5.42
CA GLY A 21 -17.84 -11.89 5.57
C GLY A 21 -16.40 -11.74 6.06
N ILE A 22 -15.65 -10.75 5.53
CA ILE A 22 -14.29 -10.45 6.00
C ILE A 22 -14.31 -10.02 7.47
N VAL A 23 -15.23 -9.12 7.85
CA VAL A 23 -15.37 -8.66 9.25
C VAL A 23 -15.75 -9.81 10.18
N MET A 24 -16.67 -10.68 9.75
CA MET A 24 -17.13 -11.82 10.54
C MET A 24 -16.06 -12.90 10.71
N ILE A 25 -15.30 -13.22 9.65
CA ILE A 25 -14.15 -14.14 9.74
C ILE A 25 -13.07 -13.56 10.65
N ALA A 26 -12.81 -12.25 10.56
CA ALA A 26 -11.88 -11.59 11.47
C ALA A 26 -12.33 -11.66 12.93
N HIS A 27 -13.65 -11.58 13.19
CA HIS A 27 -14.21 -11.63 14.54
C HIS A 27 -14.28 -13.05 15.12
N LEU A 28 -14.65 -14.05 14.32
CA LEU A 28 -14.80 -15.45 14.76
C LEU A 28 -13.48 -16.23 14.81
N SER A 29 -12.40 -15.74 14.17
CA SER A 29 -11.12 -16.46 14.08
C SER A 29 -10.03 -16.01 15.06
N ASP A 30 -10.31 -15.10 16.00
CA ASP A 30 -9.31 -14.55 16.94
C ASP A 30 -7.97 -14.20 16.24
N MET A 31 -8.05 -13.57 15.06
CA MET A 31 -6.91 -13.22 14.19
C MET A 31 -6.00 -14.38 13.71
N LYS A 32 -6.34 -15.65 13.95
CA LYS A 32 -5.49 -16.80 13.60
C LYS A 32 -5.54 -17.17 12.10
N TYR A 33 -6.63 -16.82 11.41
CA TYR A 33 -6.80 -17.01 9.95
C TYR A 33 -6.70 -15.70 9.16
N ALA A 34 -6.11 -14.65 9.75
CA ALA A 34 -5.86 -13.36 9.11
C ALA A 34 -4.46 -13.28 8.47
N THR A 35 -3.90 -14.41 8.02
CA THR A 35 -2.70 -14.39 7.16
C THR A 35 -3.15 -13.90 5.79
N GLY A 36 -2.53 -12.83 5.27
CA GLY A 36 -3.02 -12.04 4.13
C GLY A 36 -3.29 -12.77 2.80
N VAL A 37 -2.99 -14.07 2.73
CA VAL A 37 -3.28 -14.95 1.60
C VAL A 37 -4.73 -15.48 1.64
N ASP A 38 -5.26 -15.80 2.82
CA ASP A 38 -6.57 -16.46 2.94
C ASP A 38 -7.71 -15.53 2.51
N HIS A 39 -7.69 -14.27 2.94
CA HIS A 39 -8.72 -13.30 2.55
C HIS A 39 -8.68 -12.92 1.05
N LEU A 40 -7.51 -13.03 0.42
CA LEU A 40 -7.36 -12.79 -1.02
C LEU A 40 -7.92 -13.98 -1.81
N ILE A 41 -7.66 -15.21 -1.37
CA ILE A 41 -8.20 -16.44 -1.98
C ILE A 41 -9.73 -16.52 -1.80
N TYR A 42 -10.24 -16.30 -0.58
CA TYR A 42 -11.69 -16.30 -0.33
C TYR A 42 -12.40 -15.17 -1.08
N GLY A 43 -11.80 -13.98 -1.15
CA GLY A 43 -12.34 -12.85 -1.89
C GLY A 43 -12.45 -13.14 -3.39
N TRP A 44 -11.46 -13.81 -3.97
CA TRP A 44 -11.45 -14.20 -5.37
C TRP A 44 -12.44 -15.34 -5.67
N PHE A 45 -12.51 -16.37 -4.83
CA PHE A 45 -13.52 -17.44 -4.95
C PHE A 45 -14.95 -16.89 -4.85
N PHE A 46 -15.20 -16.01 -3.88
CA PHE A 46 -16.48 -15.32 -3.70
C PHE A 46 -16.83 -14.48 -4.92
N PHE A 47 -15.87 -13.74 -5.48
CA PHE A 47 -16.08 -12.99 -6.72
C PHE A 47 -16.43 -13.91 -7.90
N GLY A 48 -15.72 -15.02 -8.07
CA GLY A 48 -16.02 -16.01 -9.10
C GLY A 48 -17.42 -16.59 -8.98
N LEU A 49 -17.85 -16.93 -7.76
CA LEU A 49 -19.21 -17.41 -7.46
C LEU A 49 -20.27 -16.36 -7.86
N VAL A 50 -20.03 -15.11 -7.50
CA VAL A 50 -20.92 -13.98 -7.78
C VAL A 50 -21.05 -13.74 -9.29
N VAL A 51 -19.94 -13.77 -10.03
CA VAL A 51 -19.94 -13.67 -11.50
C VAL A 51 -20.69 -14.85 -12.15
N LEU A 52 -20.48 -16.07 -11.65
CA LEU A 52 -21.18 -17.26 -12.13
C LEU A 52 -22.70 -17.16 -11.89
N LEU A 53 -23.12 -16.65 -10.72
CA LEU A 53 -24.52 -16.37 -10.41
C LEU A 53 -25.11 -15.30 -11.34
N MET A 54 -24.37 -14.24 -11.67
CA MET A 54 -24.85 -13.24 -12.64
C MET A 54 -25.05 -13.84 -14.04
N PHE A 55 -24.11 -14.67 -14.51
CA PHE A 55 -24.27 -15.34 -15.80
C PHE A 55 -25.42 -16.33 -15.80
N TRP A 56 -25.58 -17.10 -14.72
CA TRP A 56 -26.68 -18.03 -14.56
C TRP A 56 -28.03 -17.32 -14.55
N ILE A 57 -28.17 -16.26 -13.76
CA ILE A 57 -29.41 -15.48 -13.69
C ILE A 57 -29.67 -14.73 -15.00
N GLY A 58 -28.63 -14.16 -15.63
CA GLY A 58 -28.74 -13.50 -16.94
C GLY A 58 -29.16 -14.45 -18.05
N SER A 59 -28.86 -15.74 -17.94
CA SER A 59 -29.27 -16.75 -18.93
C SER A 59 -30.79 -16.93 -19.02
N PHE A 60 -31.55 -16.62 -17.96
CA PHE A 60 -33.01 -16.68 -17.96
C PHE A 60 -33.68 -15.53 -18.72
N TRP A 61 -32.99 -14.40 -18.88
CA TRP A 61 -33.48 -13.26 -19.67
C TRP A 61 -32.87 -13.19 -21.07
N ARG A 62 -32.12 -14.23 -21.48
CA ARG A 62 -31.63 -14.34 -22.84
C ARG A 62 -32.84 -14.56 -23.76
N GLU A 63 -33.12 -13.57 -24.58
CA GLU A 63 -34.15 -13.65 -25.62
C GLU A 63 -33.85 -14.88 -26.49
N LYS A 64 -34.80 -15.83 -26.53
CA LYS A 64 -34.68 -16.96 -27.45
C LYS A 64 -34.83 -16.37 -28.85
N GLU A 65 -33.83 -16.57 -29.70
CA GLU A 65 -33.79 -16.12 -31.11
C GLU A 65 -35.06 -16.48 -31.93
N GLY A 66 -35.93 -17.36 -31.41
CA GLY A 66 -37.12 -17.90 -32.10
C GLY A 66 -38.30 -16.93 -32.29
N ASP A 67 -38.52 -15.93 -31.44
CA ASP A 67 -39.74 -15.10 -31.54
C ASP A 67 -39.61 -13.95 -32.57
N ARG A 68 -38.38 -13.53 -32.90
CA ARG A 68 -38.15 -12.54 -33.98
C ARG A 68 -38.28 -13.12 -35.38
N MET A 69 -38.23 -14.46 -35.51
CA MET A 69 -38.38 -15.17 -36.78
C MET A 69 -39.84 -15.49 -37.12
N GLN A 70 -40.73 -15.64 -36.12
CA GLN A 70 -42.14 -15.94 -36.36
C GLN A 70 -42.90 -14.73 -36.94
N ASP A 71 -42.69 -13.52 -36.40
CA ASP A 71 -43.33 -12.28 -36.88
C ASP A 71 -42.84 -11.80 -38.27
N ALA A 72 -41.66 -12.27 -38.67
CA ALA A 72 -41.12 -12.09 -40.02
C ALA A 72 -41.55 -13.23 -40.97
N GLY A 73 -41.79 -14.43 -40.42
CA GLY A 73 -42.24 -15.62 -41.14
C GLY A 73 -43.66 -15.50 -41.68
N ASP A 74 -44.60 -14.99 -40.88
CA ASP A 74 -46.01 -14.86 -41.30
C ASP A 74 -46.19 -13.86 -42.46
N ARG A 75 -45.33 -12.83 -42.56
CA ARG A 75 -45.33 -11.87 -43.67
C ARG A 75 -44.62 -12.36 -44.93
N MET A 76 -43.84 -13.45 -44.83
CA MET A 76 -43.05 -14.01 -45.92
C MET A 76 -43.68 -15.30 -46.49
N GLN A 77 -44.60 -15.92 -45.76
CA GLN A 77 -45.29 -17.16 -46.12
C GLN A 77 -46.37 -16.99 -47.20
N GLU A 78 -46.89 -15.78 -47.43
CA GLU A 78 -47.79 -15.49 -48.57
C GLU A 78 -47.06 -15.40 -49.93
N ALA A 79 -45.73 -15.20 -49.94
CA ALA A 79 -45.00 -14.86 -51.17
C ALA A 79 -44.25 -16.02 -51.84
N SER A 80 -44.02 -17.15 -51.16
CA SER A 80 -43.07 -18.15 -51.67
C SER A 80 -43.47 -19.57 -51.34
N GLY A 81 -44.56 -20.04 -51.96
CA GLY A 81 -44.63 -21.46 -52.28
C GLY A 81 -43.42 -21.82 -53.14
N GLN A 82 -42.74 -22.91 -52.77
CA GLN A 82 -41.51 -23.45 -53.40
C GLN A 82 -40.22 -22.80 -52.90
N LEU A 83 -39.62 -23.41 -51.87
CA LEU A 83 -38.40 -24.20 -51.99
C LEU A 83 -38.02 -24.72 -50.60
N THR A 84 -38.12 -26.04 -50.46
CA THR A 84 -37.69 -26.79 -49.30
C THR A 84 -36.17 -26.75 -49.23
N GLU A 85 -35.60 -26.00 -48.30
CA GLU A 85 -34.21 -26.21 -47.89
C GLU A 85 -34.13 -26.36 -46.37
N ASN A 86 -33.59 -27.51 -45.97
CA ASN A 86 -33.42 -27.93 -44.60
C ASN A 86 -32.42 -27.01 -43.89
N LEU A 87 -32.90 -26.24 -42.91
CA LEU A 87 -32.02 -25.51 -41.99
C LEU A 87 -31.73 -26.41 -40.79
N GLU A 88 -30.52 -26.96 -40.76
CA GLU A 88 -29.97 -27.69 -39.61
C GLU A 88 -29.96 -26.79 -38.36
N PRO A 89 -30.32 -27.31 -37.17
CA PRO A 89 -30.32 -26.53 -35.94
C PRO A 89 -28.88 -26.12 -35.59
N GLY A 90 -28.66 -24.81 -35.45
CA GLY A 90 -27.36 -24.23 -35.10
C GLY A 90 -26.78 -24.84 -33.84
N THR A 91 -25.84 -25.77 -34.02
CA THR A 91 -25.04 -26.33 -32.93
C THR A 91 -24.16 -25.23 -32.38
N TRP A 92 -24.47 -24.75 -31.19
CA TRP A 92 -23.50 -24.09 -30.33
C TRP A 92 -22.23 -24.96 -30.33
N ASN A 93 -21.17 -24.50 -30.97
CA ASN A 93 -19.92 -25.26 -31.04
C ASN A 93 -19.41 -25.42 -29.60
N LEU A 94 -19.42 -26.64 -29.07
CA LEU A 94 -18.83 -26.97 -27.76
C LEU A 94 -17.40 -26.42 -27.63
N MET A 95 -16.71 -26.23 -28.77
CA MET A 95 -15.39 -25.64 -28.90
C MET A 95 -15.33 -24.14 -28.55
N SER A 96 -16.39 -23.35 -28.78
CA SER A 96 -16.45 -21.93 -28.36
C SER A 96 -16.76 -21.81 -26.86
N ALA A 97 -17.60 -22.69 -26.32
CA ALA A 97 -17.85 -22.82 -24.88
C ALA A 97 -16.58 -23.17 -24.10
N ALA A 98 -15.84 -24.17 -24.59
CA ALA A 98 -14.59 -24.62 -24.01
C ALA A 98 -13.52 -23.52 -24.10
N GLY A 99 -13.47 -22.78 -25.21
CA GLY A 99 -12.58 -21.63 -25.39
C GLY A 99 -12.84 -20.51 -24.37
N TRP A 100 -14.10 -20.14 -24.15
CA TRP A 100 -14.47 -19.16 -23.12
C TRP A 100 -14.21 -19.65 -21.70
N THR A 101 -14.46 -20.94 -21.43
CA THR A 101 -14.16 -21.54 -20.13
C THR A 101 -12.65 -21.53 -19.84
N LEU A 102 -11.83 -21.86 -20.83
CA LEU A 102 -10.37 -21.80 -20.73
C LEU A 102 -9.86 -20.37 -20.56
N ALA A 103 -10.45 -19.40 -21.27
CA ALA A 103 -10.11 -17.99 -21.12
C ALA A 103 -10.43 -17.47 -19.70
N VAL A 104 -11.57 -17.87 -19.12
CA VAL A 104 -11.92 -17.55 -17.73
C VAL A 104 -10.96 -18.20 -16.74
N ILE A 105 -10.57 -19.47 -16.96
CA ILE A 105 -9.59 -20.17 -16.12
C ILE A 105 -8.19 -19.54 -16.23
N LEU A 106 -7.78 -19.11 -17.41
CA LEU A 106 -6.51 -18.41 -17.59
C LEU A 106 -6.53 -17.03 -16.92
N ALA A 107 -7.60 -16.26 -17.10
CA ALA A 107 -7.77 -14.97 -16.42
C ALA A 107 -7.80 -15.12 -14.89
N ALA A 108 -8.45 -16.19 -14.40
CA ALA A 108 -8.46 -16.60 -13.01
C ALA A 108 -7.06 -16.94 -12.47
N ALA A 109 -6.24 -17.62 -13.28
CA ALA A 109 -4.89 -18.07 -12.90
C ALA A 109 -3.84 -16.95 -12.90
N ILE A 110 -4.07 -15.84 -13.64
CA ILE A 110 -3.13 -14.70 -13.69
C ILE A 110 -2.84 -14.12 -12.30
N GLY A 111 -3.87 -13.99 -11.44
CA GLY A 111 -3.70 -13.45 -10.08
C GLY A 111 -2.75 -14.29 -9.21
N PRO A 112 -3.01 -15.59 -9.02
CA PRO A 112 -2.11 -16.50 -8.29
C PRO A 112 -0.71 -16.61 -8.91
N LEU A 113 -0.59 -16.68 -10.23
CA LEU A 113 0.69 -16.72 -10.93
C LEU A 113 1.52 -15.44 -10.72
N TRP A 114 0.87 -14.28 -10.76
CA TRP A 114 1.52 -13.01 -10.46
C TRP A 114 1.91 -12.89 -8.99
N ALA A 115 1.03 -13.31 -8.06
CA ALA A 115 1.30 -13.31 -6.62
C ALA A 115 2.50 -14.21 -6.26
N THR A 116 2.56 -15.41 -6.84
CA THR A 116 3.69 -16.33 -6.66
C THR A 116 4.97 -15.75 -7.26
N TRP A 117 4.96 -15.25 -8.50
CA TRP A 117 6.14 -14.62 -9.11
C TRP A 117 6.65 -13.42 -8.30
N ALA A 118 5.76 -12.56 -7.80
CA ALA A 118 6.11 -11.42 -6.95
C ALA A 118 6.79 -11.84 -5.63
N GLN A 119 6.48 -13.03 -5.12
CA GLN A 119 7.08 -13.60 -3.90
C GLN A 119 8.42 -14.31 -4.16
N HIS A 120 8.76 -14.71 -5.39
CA HIS A 120 10.05 -15.36 -5.67
C HIS A 120 11.26 -14.41 -5.55
N GLY A 121 11.02 -13.11 -5.35
CA GLY A 121 12.07 -12.10 -5.08
C GLY A 121 12.55 -12.02 -3.63
N HIS A 122 12.04 -12.88 -2.73
CA HIS A 122 12.43 -12.92 -1.32
C HIS A 122 13.84 -13.52 -1.17
N LEU A 123 14.86 -12.72 -1.47
CA LEU A 123 16.21 -12.98 -1.00
C LEU A 123 16.16 -12.93 0.54
N LYS A 124 16.05 -14.09 1.19
CA LYS A 124 16.48 -14.31 2.58
C LYS A 124 17.97 -13.99 2.64
N GLY A 125 18.31 -12.72 2.69
CA GLY A 125 19.66 -12.26 2.39
C GLY A 125 20.07 -11.25 3.43
N THR A 126 20.94 -11.72 4.34
CA THR A 126 21.93 -10.97 5.12
C THR A 126 21.38 -9.81 5.98
N PRO A 127 21.66 -9.78 7.31
CA PRO A 127 21.34 -8.64 8.15
C PRO A 127 21.90 -7.35 7.53
N ILE A 128 21.07 -6.33 7.35
CA ILE A 128 21.54 -5.01 6.92
C ILE A 128 22.12 -4.33 8.14
N VAL A 129 23.41 -3.96 8.04
CA VAL A 129 24.05 -3.12 9.05
C VAL A 129 23.95 -1.69 8.56
N LEU A 130 22.92 -0.97 9.01
CA LEU A 130 22.82 0.47 8.81
C LEU A 130 23.47 1.16 10.03
N LEU A 131 24.51 1.95 9.79
CA LEU A 131 25.20 2.71 10.84
C LEU A 131 24.68 4.16 10.86
N ALA A 132 24.67 4.75 12.05
CA ALA A 132 24.43 6.18 12.18
C ALA A 132 25.55 6.97 11.48
N PRO A 133 25.24 8.04 10.72
CA PRO A 133 26.26 8.84 10.07
C PRO A 133 27.17 9.50 11.11
N PRO A 134 28.49 9.56 10.88
CA PRO A 134 29.42 10.23 11.79
C PRO A 134 29.05 11.72 11.91
N ALA A 135 29.21 12.30 13.10
CA ALA A 135 28.93 13.71 13.30
C ALA A 135 29.91 14.59 12.52
N ILE A 136 29.41 15.69 11.95
CA ILE A 136 30.22 16.71 11.28
C ILE A 136 30.36 17.91 12.22
N ALA A 137 31.61 18.33 12.48
CA ALA A 137 31.89 19.47 13.35
C ALA A 137 31.04 20.70 12.97
N PRO A 138 30.42 21.40 13.93
CA PRO A 138 30.65 21.32 15.38
C PRO A 138 29.81 20.26 16.13
N TRP A 139 29.05 19.42 15.43
CA TRP A 139 28.26 18.38 16.08
C TRP A 139 29.15 17.27 16.64
N GLN A 140 28.75 16.73 17.80
CA GLN A 140 29.37 15.58 18.46
C GLN A 140 28.41 14.39 18.45
N GLY A 141 28.96 13.17 18.44
CA GLY A 141 28.21 11.92 18.29
C GLY A 141 28.67 11.11 17.06
N PRO A 142 27.92 10.08 16.62
CA PRO A 142 26.68 9.58 17.21
C PRO A 142 26.93 8.85 18.55
N GLU A 143 26.10 9.15 19.54
CA GLU A 143 26.00 8.36 20.78
C GLU A 143 24.72 7.50 20.74
N ALA A 144 24.69 6.38 21.46
CA ALA A 144 23.50 5.53 21.53
C ALA A 144 22.36 6.27 22.25
N ASP A 145 21.17 6.32 21.64
CA ASP A 145 20.01 6.94 22.27
C ASP A 145 19.46 6.07 23.41
N THR A 146 19.28 6.65 24.59
CA THR A 146 18.79 5.99 25.81
C THR A 146 17.29 5.62 25.76
N GLY A 147 16.58 5.91 24.67
CA GLY A 147 15.23 5.40 24.42
C GLY A 147 14.10 6.25 24.99
N ILE A 148 14.37 7.50 25.35
CA ILE A 148 13.37 8.46 25.86
C ILE A 148 12.27 8.75 24.80
N TRP A 149 12.66 8.75 23.52
CA TRP A 149 11.74 8.85 22.39
C TRP A 149 11.73 7.54 21.63
N GLU A 150 10.57 6.90 21.60
CA GLU A 150 10.43 5.54 21.10
C GLU A 150 9.45 5.46 19.93
N PRO A 151 9.91 5.73 18.69
CA PRO A 151 9.18 5.36 17.49
C PRO A 151 9.10 3.84 17.34
N GLN A 152 7.94 3.37 16.92
CA GLN A 152 7.60 1.97 16.72
C GLN A 152 7.39 1.73 15.22
N PHE A 153 8.35 1.07 14.58
CA PHE A 153 8.30 0.74 13.15
C PHE A 153 8.59 -0.75 12.99
N ASP A 154 7.54 -1.54 13.04
CA ASP A 154 7.64 -3.00 13.05
C ASP A 154 8.02 -3.53 11.66
N GLY A 155 8.88 -4.55 11.65
CA GLY A 155 9.33 -5.20 10.43
C GLY A 155 10.43 -4.46 9.66
N ALA A 156 10.95 -3.34 10.18
CA ALA A 156 12.14 -2.69 9.62
C ALA A 156 13.33 -3.66 9.58
N ASP A 157 14.04 -3.72 8.45
CA ASP A 157 15.21 -4.58 8.28
C ASP A 157 16.44 -4.02 9.02
N ALA A 158 16.48 -2.71 9.28
CA ALA A 158 17.46 -2.06 10.17
C ALA A 158 16.84 -0.85 10.87
N ILE A 159 17.23 -0.63 12.14
CA ILE A 159 16.84 0.55 12.92
C ILE A 159 18.11 1.22 13.45
N VAL A 160 18.22 2.53 13.20
CA VAL A 160 19.25 3.38 13.79
C VAL A 160 18.60 4.31 14.80
N ARG A 161 19.19 4.36 15.99
CA ARG A 161 18.84 5.32 17.05
C ARG A 161 20.14 5.96 17.54
N SER A 162 20.28 7.26 17.36
CA SER A 162 21.47 7.99 17.80
C SER A 162 21.14 9.38 18.30
N GLN A 163 22.00 9.88 19.19
CA GLN A 163 21.97 11.24 19.68
C GLN A 163 23.17 12.02 19.16
N TYR A 164 22.92 13.30 18.87
CA TYR A 164 23.93 14.26 18.47
C TYR A 164 23.82 15.52 19.32
N TRP A 165 24.96 16.12 19.61
CA TRP A 165 25.07 17.23 20.53
C TRP A 165 25.67 18.44 19.85
N LEU A 166 25.09 19.61 20.13
CA LEU A 166 25.67 20.91 19.82
C LEU A 166 25.59 21.78 21.07
N ASN A 167 26.72 21.92 21.77
CA ASN A 167 26.77 22.55 23.09
C ASN A 167 25.82 21.83 24.07
N SER A 168 24.75 22.49 24.53
CA SER A 168 23.73 21.93 25.41
C SER A 168 22.49 21.41 24.68
N GLN A 169 22.46 21.48 23.35
CA GLN A 169 21.30 21.08 22.54
C GLN A 169 21.47 19.64 22.05
N VAL A 170 20.41 18.85 22.20
CA VAL A 170 20.38 17.43 21.81
C VAL A 170 19.46 17.25 20.62
N VAL A 171 19.93 16.52 19.61
CA VAL A 171 19.11 16.05 18.49
C VAL A 171 19.12 14.53 18.48
N HIS A 172 17.94 13.95 18.48
CA HIS A 172 17.72 12.52 18.34
C HIS A 172 17.50 12.20 16.87
N LEU A 173 18.23 11.23 16.32
CA LEU A 173 18.04 10.68 14.99
C LEU A 173 17.45 9.28 15.11
N TYR A 174 16.38 9.05 14.36
CA TYR A 174 15.75 7.75 14.20
C TYR A 174 15.63 7.42 12.70
N ILE A 175 16.13 6.26 12.30
CA ILE A 175 15.96 5.74 10.95
C ILE A 175 15.39 4.33 11.04
N ALA A 176 14.29 4.07 10.33
CA ALA A 176 13.76 2.72 10.12
C ALA A 176 13.84 2.38 8.63
N TYR A 177 14.71 1.44 8.27
CA TYR A 177 15.01 1.08 6.89
C TYR A 177 14.34 -0.25 6.49
N TYR A 178 13.76 -0.27 5.30
CA TYR A 178 13.07 -1.41 4.69
C TYR A 178 13.68 -1.65 3.30
N ARG A 179 14.43 -2.73 3.13
CA ARG A 179 15.06 -3.08 1.83
C ARG A 179 14.03 -3.50 0.80
N GLN A 180 13.03 -4.26 1.25
CA GLN A 180 11.89 -4.67 0.45
C GLN A 180 10.63 -4.52 1.29
N GLN A 181 9.63 -3.81 0.78
CA GLN A 181 8.36 -3.75 1.49
C GLN A 181 7.63 -5.08 1.37
N ARG A 182 7.43 -5.75 2.51
CA ARG A 182 6.70 -7.01 2.61
C ARG A 182 5.28 -6.76 3.13
N PRO A 183 4.31 -7.67 2.93
CA PRO A 183 2.97 -7.53 3.50
C PRO A 183 2.96 -7.29 5.02
N ASP A 184 3.91 -7.90 5.74
CA ASP A 184 4.17 -7.83 7.19
C ASP A 184 5.15 -6.71 7.59
N ALA A 185 5.89 -6.13 6.63
CA ALA A 185 6.90 -5.11 6.87
C ALA A 185 6.71 -3.93 5.89
N LYS A 186 5.74 -3.07 6.21
CA LYS A 186 5.41 -1.88 5.42
C LYS A 186 5.79 -0.63 6.20
N LEU A 187 6.63 0.19 5.60
CA LEU A 187 7.01 1.50 6.13
C LEU A 187 5.77 2.37 6.44
N VAL A 188 4.79 2.38 5.53
CA VAL A 188 3.50 3.06 5.73
C VAL A 188 2.42 2.07 6.16
N SER A 189 2.34 1.86 7.46
CA SER A 189 1.31 1.04 8.13
C SER A 189 0.61 1.86 9.21
N SER A 190 -0.66 1.54 9.51
CA SER A 190 -1.37 2.11 10.66
C SER A 190 -0.81 1.64 12.01
N GLN A 191 0.00 0.58 11.97
CA GLN A 191 0.72 0.04 13.13
C GLN A 191 1.96 0.87 13.47
N ASN A 192 2.63 1.43 12.46
CA ASN A 192 3.83 2.23 12.66
C ASN A 192 3.51 3.60 13.25
N ARG A 193 4.29 4.02 14.25
CA ARG A 193 4.04 5.24 15.00
C ARG A 193 5.34 5.97 15.29
N LEU A 194 5.30 7.28 15.11
CA LEU A 194 6.42 8.17 15.39
C LEU A 194 6.67 8.37 16.90
N TYR A 195 5.75 7.92 17.75
CA TYR A 195 5.82 8.05 19.21
C TYR A 195 4.95 7.00 19.91
N ASP A 196 5.35 6.61 21.12
CA ASP A 196 4.52 5.80 22.01
C ASP A 196 3.44 6.65 22.67
N ARG A 197 2.17 6.27 22.48
CA ARG A 197 1.00 6.97 23.05
C ARG A 197 0.89 6.85 24.57
N LYS A 198 1.60 5.89 25.19
CA LYS A 198 1.61 5.77 26.66
C LYS A 198 2.37 6.92 27.31
N ASN A 199 3.47 7.33 26.69
CA ASN A 199 4.38 8.34 27.23
C ASN A 199 4.20 9.70 26.55
N TRP A 200 3.85 9.72 25.26
CA TRP A 200 3.77 10.94 24.47
C TRP A 200 2.35 11.21 23.97
N ARG A 201 1.95 12.48 24.05
CA ARG A 201 0.69 13.01 23.53
C ARG A 201 0.97 13.91 22.33
N TYR A 202 0.15 13.76 21.30
CA TYR A 202 0.17 14.64 20.15
C TYR A 202 -0.45 16.00 20.51
N VAL A 203 0.31 17.07 20.27
CA VAL A 203 -0.12 18.44 20.52
C VAL A 203 -0.60 19.10 19.23
N GLY A 204 0.00 18.75 18.10
CA GLY A 204 -0.35 19.31 16.80
C GLY A 204 0.73 19.08 15.77
N SER A 205 0.47 19.55 14.56
CA SER A 205 1.44 19.57 13.48
C SER A 205 1.58 21.00 12.98
N SER A 206 2.80 21.40 12.60
CA SER A 206 3.08 22.73 12.04
C SER A 206 3.33 22.63 10.53
N SER A 207 3.66 23.76 9.91
CA SER A 207 4.10 23.83 8.51
C SER A 207 5.26 22.87 8.25
N GLN A 208 5.31 22.33 7.04
CA GLN A 208 6.40 21.45 6.61
C GLN A 208 7.73 22.21 6.67
N ALA A 209 8.74 21.56 7.24
CA ALA A 209 10.11 22.04 7.15
C ALA A 209 10.70 21.58 5.81
N ARG A 210 11.36 22.49 5.11
CA ARG A 210 12.10 22.18 3.88
C ARG A 210 13.56 22.40 4.14
N ILE A 211 14.36 21.35 3.90
CA ILE A 211 15.80 21.39 4.01
C ILE A 211 16.38 21.32 2.62
N GLU A 212 17.04 22.39 2.22
CA GLU A 212 17.74 22.50 0.95
C GLU A 212 19.22 22.22 1.20
N THR A 213 19.77 21.24 0.47
CA THR A 213 21.19 20.92 0.55
C THR A 213 21.69 20.63 -0.87
N GLY A 214 22.38 21.61 -1.45
CA GLY A 214 22.68 21.61 -2.89
C GLY A 214 21.40 21.69 -3.72
N ASP A 215 21.26 20.80 -4.71
CA ASP A 215 20.08 20.72 -5.59
C ASP A 215 18.96 19.81 -5.05
N VAL A 216 19.11 19.29 -3.82
CA VAL A 216 18.17 18.34 -3.22
C VAL A 216 17.34 19.03 -2.13
N GLU A 217 16.02 18.99 -2.27
CA GLU A 217 15.06 19.47 -1.28
C GLU A 217 14.45 18.29 -0.50
N TRP A 218 14.56 18.32 0.82
CA TRP A 218 13.92 17.36 1.72
C TRP A 218 12.75 18.02 2.45
N PRO A 219 11.50 17.78 2.00
CA PRO A 219 10.34 18.16 2.78
C PRO A 219 10.17 17.20 3.96
N LEU A 220 9.90 17.75 5.14
CA LEU A 220 9.72 17.03 6.40
C LEU A 220 8.46 17.54 7.11
N GLN A 221 7.69 16.62 7.68
CA GLN A 221 6.49 16.94 8.44
C GLN A 221 6.88 17.22 9.88
N ALA A 222 6.47 18.38 10.39
CA ALA A 222 6.74 18.78 11.75
C ALA A 222 5.58 18.37 12.68
N THR A 223 5.88 17.52 13.66
CA THR A 223 4.95 16.96 14.64
C THR A 223 5.36 17.41 16.04
N ARG A 224 4.44 18.04 16.77
CA ARG A 224 4.64 18.47 18.16
C ARG A 224 4.09 17.44 19.12
N LEU A 225 4.93 17.03 20.05
CA LEU A 225 4.62 16.04 21.07
C LEU A 225 4.90 16.60 22.47
N THR A 226 4.23 16.05 23.48
CA THR A 226 4.53 16.33 24.89
C THR A 226 4.32 15.08 25.74
N ASP A 227 5.18 14.86 26.73
CA ASP A 227 4.95 13.85 27.79
C ASP A 227 4.26 14.47 29.03
N GLY A 228 4.04 15.80 29.02
CA GLY A 228 3.52 16.58 30.14
C GLY A 228 4.59 17.35 30.91
N LEU A 229 5.86 16.93 30.83
CA LEU A 229 7.01 17.62 31.43
C LEU A 229 7.87 18.29 30.36
N ARG A 230 8.08 17.59 29.25
CA ARG A 230 8.86 18.00 28.10
C ARG A 230 7.95 18.25 26.91
N LYS A 231 8.38 19.16 26.04
CA LYS A 231 7.80 19.34 24.72
C LYS A 231 8.86 19.02 23.68
N ARG A 232 8.46 18.29 22.64
CA ARG A 232 9.35 17.78 21.60
C ARG A 232 8.80 18.12 20.24
N LEU A 233 9.68 18.61 19.37
CA LEU A 233 9.40 18.78 17.96
C LEU A 233 10.08 17.64 17.20
N VAL A 234 9.30 16.92 16.40
CA VAL A 234 9.78 15.82 15.56
C VAL A 234 9.57 16.18 14.11
N TRP A 235 10.63 16.17 13.32
CA TRP A 235 10.57 16.24 11.86
C TRP A 235 10.70 14.85 11.29
N SER A 236 9.78 14.46 10.42
CA SER A 236 9.79 13.13 9.81
C SER A 236 9.48 13.17 8.33
N GLY A 237 10.12 12.30 7.56
CA GLY A 237 9.84 12.07 6.15
C GLY A 237 10.08 10.61 5.74
N TYR A 238 9.49 10.22 4.62
CA TYR A 238 9.66 8.92 3.99
C TYR A 238 10.63 9.02 2.81
N TRP A 239 11.73 8.28 2.88
CA TRP A 239 12.75 8.23 1.84
C TRP A 239 12.45 7.06 0.93
N GLU A 240 12.35 7.32 -0.36
CA GLU A 240 12.09 6.31 -1.37
C GLU A 240 13.06 6.53 -2.53
N GLY A 241 14.09 5.68 -2.64
CA GLY A 241 14.95 5.66 -3.82
C GLY A 241 15.60 7.00 -4.20
N GLY A 242 16.02 7.80 -3.21
CA GLY A 242 16.72 9.08 -3.39
C GLY A 242 15.85 10.33 -3.21
N ARG A 243 14.54 10.20 -3.13
CA ARG A 243 13.60 11.32 -2.89
C ARG A 243 12.97 11.22 -1.50
N MET A 244 12.68 12.38 -0.93
CA MET A 244 12.04 12.53 0.37
C MET A 244 10.59 12.97 0.18
N VAL A 245 9.64 12.26 0.77
CA VAL A 245 8.20 12.56 0.69
C VAL A 245 7.57 12.60 2.08
N VAL A 246 6.62 13.51 2.26
CA VAL A 246 5.94 13.77 3.54
C VAL A 246 4.56 13.17 3.62
N SER A 247 3.91 12.93 2.48
CA SER A 247 2.59 12.31 2.45
C SER A 247 2.70 10.80 2.38
N PRO A 248 2.13 10.07 3.36
CA PRO A 248 2.05 8.61 3.32
C PRO A 248 1.29 8.10 2.08
N TYR A 249 0.38 8.91 1.52
CA TYR A 249 -0.38 8.56 0.33
C TYR A 249 0.45 8.75 -0.95
N LEU A 250 1.29 9.80 -1.03
CA LEU A 250 2.21 9.95 -2.16
C LEU A 250 3.32 8.90 -2.11
N ALA A 251 3.83 8.55 -0.92
CA ALA A 251 4.75 7.43 -0.75
C ALA A 251 4.16 6.13 -1.35
N LYS A 252 2.91 5.80 -0.97
CA LYS A 252 2.20 4.64 -1.56
C LYS A 252 1.98 4.73 -3.07
N ALA A 253 1.75 5.93 -3.61
CA ALA A 253 1.57 6.11 -5.05
C ALA A 253 2.89 5.87 -5.82
N TRP A 254 4.00 6.39 -5.29
CA TRP A 254 5.33 6.15 -5.85
C TRP A 254 5.77 4.71 -5.69
N GLU A 255 5.46 4.07 -4.56
CA GLU A 255 5.65 2.63 -4.34
C GLU A 255 4.95 1.79 -5.42
N ALA A 256 3.69 2.12 -5.73
CA ALA A 256 2.95 1.43 -6.79
C ALA A 256 3.64 1.60 -8.16
N TRP A 257 4.14 2.81 -8.45
CA TRP A 257 4.88 3.11 -9.67
C TRP A 257 6.24 2.39 -9.76
N ASP A 258 6.99 2.33 -8.66
CA ASP A 258 8.30 1.69 -8.61
C ASP A 258 8.17 0.16 -8.81
N ARG A 259 7.07 -0.44 -8.32
CA ARG A 259 6.72 -1.84 -8.61
C ARG A 259 6.36 -2.08 -10.08
N LEU A 260 5.63 -1.15 -10.69
CA LEU A 260 5.26 -1.19 -12.11
C LEU A 260 6.48 -1.01 -13.04
N SER A 261 7.42 -0.16 -12.65
CA SER A 261 8.66 0.10 -13.41
C SER A 261 9.78 -0.91 -13.14
N GLY A 262 9.57 -1.86 -12.22
CA GLY A 262 10.57 -2.89 -11.88
C GLY A 262 11.73 -2.38 -11.01
N ALA A 263 11.66 -1.14 -10.50
CA ALA A 263 12.69 -0.55 -9.65
C ALA A 263 12.61 -1.16 -8.24
N ARG A 264 13.58 -2.02 -7.90
CA ARG A 264 13.77 -2.51 -6.52
C ARG A 264 14.61 -1.49 -5.75
N ARG A 265 13.97 -0.50 -5.13
CA ARG A 265 14.63 0.51 -4.29
C ARG A 265 14.17 0.37 -2.84
N GLY A 266 15.11 0.48 -1.91
CA GLY A 266 14.80 0.50 -0.48
C GLY A 266 13.98 1.75 -0.11
N SER A 267 13.27 1.65 1.01
CA SER A 267 12.48 2.74 1.59
C SER A 267 12.81 2.91 3.06
N ALA A 268 12.78 4.13 3.58
CA ALA A 268 13.08 4.39 4.98
C ALA A 268 12.23 5.49 5.59
N LEU A 269 11.98 5.43 6.90
CA LEU A 269 11.59 6.61 7.66
C LEU A 269 12.87 7.30 8.13
N VAL A 270 12.98 8.60 7.90
CA VAL A 270 13.95 9.45 8.61
C VAL A 270 13.17 10.34 9.54
N ALA A 271 13.51 10.32 10.83
CA ALA A 271 12.93 11.21 11.80
C ALA A 271 14.02 11.82 12.71
N VAL A 272 13.94 13.12 12.92
CA VAL A 272 14.82 13.86 13.84
C VAL A 272 13.98 14.60 14.87
N ALA A 273 14.44 14.64 16.11
CA ALA A 273 13.70 15.28 17.19
C ALA A 273 14.59 16.10 18.12
N ALA A 274 14.05 17.23 18.59
CA ALA A 274 14.66 18.07 19.60
C ALA A 274 13.59 18.56 20.59
N ASP A 275 14.00 18.76 21.85
CA ASP A 275 13.13 19.31 22.88
C ASP A 275 13.14 20.85 22.85
N TYR A 276 12.04 21.45 23.28
CA TYR A 276 11.90 22.91 23.44
C TYR A 276 11.13 23.23 24.72
N ASP A 277 11.34 24.44 25.26
CA ASP A 277 10.71 24.85 26.52
C ASP A 277 9.45 25.70 26.25
N ILE A 278 9.63 26.83 25.59
CA ILE A 278 8.57 27.82 25.39
C ILE A 278 7.95 27.65 24.00
N GLN A 279 8.74 27.84 22.94
CA GLN A 279 8.26 27.86 21.56
C GLN A 279 8.90 26.78 20.68
N PRO A 280 8.15 26.18 19.75
CA PRO A 280 8.69 25.16 18.84
C PRO A 280 9.79 25.70 17.92
N ASP A 281 9.84 27.01 17.69
CA ASP A 281 10.84 27.68 16.86
C ASP A 281 12.27 27.50 17.41
N GLU A 282 12.40 27.33 18.74
CA GLU A 282 13.66 26.97 19.39
C GLU A 282 14.20 25.64 18.85
N ALA A 283 13.36 24.60 18.88
CA ALA A 283 13.72 23.28 18.35
C ALA A 283 13.87 23.29 16.84
N GLU A 284 13.03 24.02 16.09
CA GLU A 284 13.15 24.15 14.64
C GLU A 284 14.52 24.73 14.23
N ALA A 285 15.01 25.76 14.92
CA ALA A 285 16.33 26.33 14.64
C ALA A 285 17.46 25.31 14.83
N VAL A 286 17.38 24.46 15.86
CA VAL A 286 18.35 23.39 16.12
C VAL A 286 18.27 22.31 15.04
N LEU A 287 17.06 21.83 14.76
CA LEU A 287 16.84 20.78 13.76
C LEU A 287 17.24 21.23 12.35
N ARG A 288 17.01 22.50 12.00
CA ARG A 288 17.44 23.08 10.72
C ARG A 288 18.96 23.08 10.58
N LYS A 289 19.68 23.50 11.63
CA LYS A 289 21.16 23.46 11.66
C LYS A 289 21.68 22.03 11.58
N PHE A 290 21.06 21.10 12.31
CA PHE A 290 21.42 19.69 12.29
C PHE A 290 21.24 19.08 10.89
N MET A 291 20.04 19.23 10.32
CA MET A 291 19.73 18.67 9.00
C MET A 291 20.58 19.31 7.90
N GLY A 292 20.84 20.62 7.96
CA GLY A 292 21.72 21.27 6.98
C GLY A 292 23.14 20.72 6.97
N ALA A 293 23.66 20.26 8.12
CA ALA A 293 24.97 19.63 8.20
C ALA A 293 24.92 18.12 7.88
N MET A 294 23.92 17.40 8.41
CA MET A 294 23.91 15.94 8.44
C MET A 294 23.13 15.29 7.30
N GLN A 295 22.30 16.04 6.56
CA GLN A 295 21.50 15.49 5.46
C GLN A 295 22.33 14.71 4.43
N PRO A 296 23.52 15.18 3.98
CA PRO A 296 24.31 14.42 3.00
C PRO A 296 24.79 13.08 3.56
N GLY A 297 25.17 13.03 4.84
CA GLY A 297 25.59 11.81 5.52
C GLY A 297 24.44 10.82 5.70
N ILE A 298 23.25 11.31 6.04
CA ILE A 298 22.03 10.48 6.14
C ILE A 298 21.66 9.92 4.75
N ALA A 299 21.67 10.76 3.72
CA ALA A 299 21.37 10.35 2.35
C ALA A 299 22.35 9.28 1.82
N ALA A 300 23.65 9.45 2.11
CA ALA A 300 24.68 8.48 1.76
C ALA A 300 24.47 7.14 2.48
N ALA A 301 24.16 7.16 3.77
CA ALA A 301 23.87 5.95 4.55
C ALA A 301 22.66 5.17 4.00
N LEU A 302 21.58 5.88 3.62
CA LEU A 302 20.37 5.26 3.06
C LEU A 302 20.60 4.67 1.66
N THR A 303 21.36 5.38 0.83
CA THR A 303 21.68 4.93 -0.54
C THR A 303 22.65 3.75 -0.53
N GLY A 304 23.63 3.75 0.38
CA GLY A 304 24.59 2.67 0.52
C GLY A 304 24.05 1.38 1.15
N ALA A 305 22.85 1.42 1.76
CA ALA A 305 22.20 0.25 2.36
C ALA A 305 21.34 -0.57 1.36
N GLY A 306 21.13 -0.05 0.15
CA GLY A 306 20.26 -0.62 -0.89
C GLY A 306 20.88 -1.72 -1.74
#